data_AF-A0A350F2V6-F1
#
_entry.id   AF-A0A350F2V6-F1
#
_cell.length_a   1.000
_cell.length_b   1.000
_cell.length_c   1.000
_cell.angle_alpha   90.00
_cell.angle_beta   90.00
_cell.angle_gamma   90.00
#
_symmetry.space_group_name_H-M   'P 1'
#
loop_
_entity.id
_entity.type
_entity.pdbx_description
1 polymer ?
#
loop_
_entity_poly.entity_id
_entity_poly.type
_entity_poly.pdbx_seq_one_letter_code
_entity_poly.pdbx_strand_id
1 'polypeptide(L)'
;MEIKYQLGTADFFAWYEHLQAKQKGRSREDYYRQTLWYLGVLALAIYVSAKHEEHFVVSILLALVLFYLWQNWSFEKSWRMAAEQYSNLVPASTGTLSIDGHGLTSTGDGVTTRLNWDAVEAVETTSDHVFVR
;
A
#
# COMPACT_ATOMS: atom_id res chain seq x y z
N MET A 1 18.90 -24.90 -10.21
CA MET A 1 17.46 -25.12 -10.47
C MET A 1 16.92 -23.90 -11.17
N GLU A 2 16.21 -24.02 -12.29
CA GLU A 2 15.67 -22.88 -13.03
C GLU A 2 14.15 -22.84 -12.90
N ILE A 3 13.63 -21.68 -12.49
CA ILE A 3 12.20 -21.43 -12.27
C ILE A 3 11.77 -20.32 -13.23
N LYS A 4 10.74 -20.57 -14.03
CA LYS A 4 10.09 -19.52 -14.82
C LYS A 4 9.05 -18.82 -13.96
N TYR A 5 9.06 -17.49 -13.95
CA TYR A 5 8.10 -16.70 -13.19
C TYR A 5 7.55 -15.55 -14.04
N GLN A 6 6.36 -15.09 -13.65
CA GLN A 6 5.72 -13.89 -14.18
C GLN A 6 5.37 -13.02 -13.00
N LEU A 7 5.92 -11.81 -12.94
CA LEU A 7 5.57 -10.85 -11.91
C LEU A 7 4.28 -10.14 -12.32
N GLY A 8 3.21 -10.42 -11.57
CA GLY A 8 1.94 -9.75 -11.68
C GLY A 8 1.76 -8.67 -10.62
N THR A 9 0.66 -7.93 -10.72
CA THR A 9 0.27 -6.92 -9.72
C THR A 9 0.10 -7.51 -8.32
N ALA A 10 -0.28 -8.78 -8.21
CA ALA A 10 -0.39 -9.50 -6.95
C ALA A 10 0.95 -9.67 -6.23
N ASP A 11 2.03 -10.00 -6.96
CA ASP A 11 3.37 -10.16 -6.40
C ASP A 11 3.91 -8.83 -5.85
N PHE A 12 3.64 -7.73 -6.56
CA PHE A 12 3.98 -6.38 -6.10
C PHE A 12 3.18 -5.98 -4.86
N PHE A 13 1.89 -6.33 -4.81
CA PHE A 13 1.06 -6.10 -3.63
C PHE A 13 1.61 -6.86 -2.42
N ALA A 14 1.93 -8.15 -2.59
CA ALA A 14 2.51 -8.99 -1.54
C ALA A 14 3.87 -8.44 -1.05
N TRP A 15 4.75 -8.03 -1.97
CA TRP A 15 6.01 -7.38 -1.64
C TRP A 15 5.82 -6.07 -0.88
N TYR A 16 4.91 -5.20 -1.33
CA TYR A 16 4.62 -3.93 -0.67
C TYR A 16 4.07 -4.14 0.75
N GLU A 17 3.13 -5.08 0.93
CA GLU A 17 2.62 -5.44 2.25
C GLU A 17 3.70 -6.01 3.15
N HIS A 18 4.61 -6.82 2.62
CA HIS A 18 5.73 -7.40 3.35
C HIS A 18 6.74 -6.33 3.79
N LEU A 19 7.18 -5.46 2.87
CA LEU A 19 8.09 -4.36 3.15
C LEU A 19 7.51 -3.39 4.20
N GLN A 20 6.23 -3.06 4.05
CA GLN A 20 5.56 -2.04 4.84
C GLN A 20 4.74 -2.61 6.00
N ALA A 21 4.89 -3.88 6.40
CA ALA A 21 4.08 -4.47 7.48
C ALA A 21 4.11 -3.64 8.77
N LYS A 22 5.27 -3.08 9.13
CA LYS A 22 5.42 -2.15 10.27
C LYS A 22 4.87 -0.75 9.98
N GLN A 23 4.99 -0.25 8.75
CA GLN A 23 4.44 1.04 8.33
C GLN A 23 2.91 1.01 8.23
N LYS A 24 2.30 -0.12 7.83
CA LYS A 24 0.85 -0.34 7.76
C LYS A 24 0.18 -0.11 9.12
N GLY A 25 0.83 -0.52 10.21
CA GLY A 25 0.38 -0.23 11.58
C GLY A 25 0.32 1.27 11.87
N ARG A 26 1.41 2.01 11.60
CA ARG A 26 1.46 3.47 11.80
C ARG A 26 0.50 4.22 10.88
N SER A 27 0.46 3.87 9.59
CA SER A 27 -0.47 4.48 8.63
C SER A 27 -1.93 4.24 9.02
N ARG A 28 -2.24 3.08 9.63
CA ARG A 28 -3.57 2.79 10.18
C ARG A 28 -3.89 3.68 11.38
N GLU A 29 -2.95 3.88 12.30
CA GLU A 29 -3.12 4.79 13.44
C GLU A 29 -3.31 6.24 12.99
N ASP A 30 -2.50 6.71 12.04
CA ASP A 30 -2.59 8.06 11.48
C ASP A 30 -3.92 8.27 10.73
N TYR A 31 -4.36 7.25 9.99
CA TYR A 31 -5.66 7.24 9.32
C TYR A 31 -6.80 7.44 10.33
N TYR A 32 -6.89 6.61 11.39
CA TYR A 32 -7.96 6.74 12.37
C TYR A 32 -7.87 8.04 13.18
N ARG A 33 -6.65 8.51 13.48
CA ARG A 33 -6.44 9.80 14.13
C ARG A 33 -6.99 10.94 13.27
N GLN A 34 -6.70 10.95 11.97
CA GLN A 34 -7.24 11.94 11.05
C GLN A 34 -8.76 11.85 10.93
N THR A 35 -9.32 10.63 10.79
CA THR A 35 -10.77 10.40 10.77
C THR A 35 -11.46 10.96 12.01
N LEU A 36 -10.92 10.69 13.21
CA LEU A 36 -11.45 11.23 14.46
C LEU A 36 -11.37 12.76 14.50
N TRP A 37 -10.29 13.35 13.99
CA TRP A 37 -10.12 14.80 13.93
C TRP A 37 -11.17 15.45 13.02
N TYR A 38 -11.40 14.89 11.82
CA TYR A 38 -12.42 15.36 10.89
C TYR A 38 -13.84 15.22 11.45
N LEU A 39 -14.14 14.11 12.16
CA LEU A 39 -15.40 13.95 12.87
C LEU A 39 -15.58 14.99 13.99
N GLY A 40 -14.50 15.33 14.70
CA GLY A 40 -14.50 16.39 15.71
C GLY A 40 -14.78 17.77 15.12
N VAL A 41 -14.15 18.12 13.99
CA VAL A 41 -14.44 19.36 13.25
C VAL A 41 -15.89 19.39 12.77
N LEU A 42 -16.41 18.26 12.30
CA LEU A 42 -17.80 18.14 11.87
C LEU A 42 -18.77 18.45 13.03
N ALA A 43 -18.54 17.83 14.19
CA ALA A 43 -19.36 18.05 15.37
C ALA A 43 -19.31 19.52 15.83
N LEU A 44 -18.13 20.14 15.79
CA LEU A 44 -17.96 21.56 16.12
C LEU A 44 -18.70 22.47 15.12
N ALA A 45 -18.60 22.19 13.81
CA ALA A 45 -19.30 22.95 12.78
C ALA A 45 -20.83 22.86 12.93
N ILE A 46 -21.36 21.67 13.24
CA ILE A 46 -22.78 21.46 13.54
C ILE A 46 -23.21 22.29 14.76
N TYR A 47 -22.40 22.28 15.83
CA TYR A 47 -22.66 23.06 17.04
C TYR A 47 -22.71 24.57 16.76
N VAL A 48 -21.74 25.09 16.01
CA VAL A 48 -21.69 26.51 15.64
C VAL A 48 -22.87 26.90 14.75
N SER A 49 -23.26 26.03 13.80
CA SER A 49 -24.44 26.25 12.95
C SER A 49 -25.73 26.37 13.73
N ALA A 50 -25.93 25.49 14.72
CA ALA A 50 -27.10 25.51 15.57
C ALA A 50 -27.19 26.78 16.43
N LYS A 51 -26.07 27.48 16.64
CA LYS A 51 -25.97 28.68 17.45
C LYS A 51 -26.05 29.99 16.67
N HIS A 52 -25.71 30.01 15.38
CA HIS A 52 -25.45 31.25 14.63
C HIS A 52 -26.27 31.44 13.33
N GLU A 53 -27.29 30.62 13.05
CA GLU A 53 -28.16 30.71 11.85
C GLU A 53 -27.43 30.62 10.48
N GLU A 54 -26.11 30.40 10.46
CA GLU A 54 -25.31 30.20 9.24
C GLU A 54 -25.42 28.76 8.71
N HIS A 55 -26.65 28.34 8.40
CA HIS A 55 -26.95 26.98 7.97
C HIS A 55 -26.33 26.60 6.61
N PHE A 56 -26.08 27.58 5.74
CA PHE A 56 -25.53 27.36 4.39
C PHE A 56 -24.04 26.94 4.42
N VAL A 57 -23.19 27.67 5.16
CA VAL A 57 -21.74 27.38 5.23
C VAL A 57 -21.49 26.04 5.89
N VAL A 58 -22.27 25.73 6.93
CA VAL A 58 -22.14 24.48 7.68
C VAL A 58 -22.58 23.29 6.83
N SER A 59 -23.65 23.41 6.06
CA SER A 59 -24.10 22.30 5.21
C SER A 59 -23.11 22.00 4.08
N ILE A 60 -22.42 23.00 3.54
CA ILE A 60 -21.29 22.80 2.60
C ILE A 60 -20.11 22.08 3.28
N LEU A 61 -19.71 22.52 4.47
CA LEU A 61 -18.66 21.86 5.27
C LEU A 61 -19.02 20.42 5.59
N LEU A 62 -20.27 20.16 5.96
CA LEU A 62 -20.77 18.84 6.31
C LEU A 62 -20.79 17.91 5.09
N ALA A 63 -21.21 18.41 3.93
CA ALA A 63 -21.13 17.68 2.67
C ALA A 63 -19.68 17.34 2.27
N LEU A 64 -18.74 18.28 2.42
CA LEU A 64 -17.32 18.04 2.13
C LEU A 64 -16.69 17.00 3.06
N VAL A 65 -16.97 17.05 4.36
CA VAL A 65 -16.46 16.08 5.32
C VAL A 65 -17.08 14.71 5.10
N LEU A 66 -18.39 14.62 4.85
CA LEU A 66 -19.04 13.35 4.50
C LEU A 66 -18.49 12.78 3.20
N PHE A 67 -18.25 13.60 2.17
CA PHE A 67 -17.63 13.18 0.93
C PHE A 67 -16.21 12.66 1.15
N TYR A 68 -15.39 13.39 1.93
CA TYR A 68 -14.03 12.96 2.27
C TYR A 68 -14.03 11.64 3.06
N LEU A 69 -14.90 11.52 4.07
CA LEU A 69 -15.05 10.30 4.84
C LEU A 69 -15.54 9.15 3.97
N TRP A 70 -16.49 9.38 3.06
CA TRP A 70 -16.98 8.35 2.14
C TRP A 70 -15.89 7.85 1.17
N GLN A 71 -15.10 8.76 0.61
CA GLN A 71 -13.99 8.41 -0.28
C GLN A 71 -12.88 7.64 0.46
N ASN A 72 -12.63 8.00 1.72
CA ASN A 72 -11.51 7.47 2.47
C ASN A 72 -11.89 6.42 3.51
N TRP A 73 -13.17 6.05 3.70
CA TRP A 73 -13.68 5.27 4.86
C TRP A 73 -12.96 3.95 5.14
N SER A 74 -12.39 3.34 4.10
CA SER A 74 -11.64 2.10 4.24
C SER A 74 -10.15 2.34 4.10
N PHE A 75 -9.44 2.26 5.23
CA PHE A 75 -7.98 2.17 5.25
C PHE A 75 -7.49 1.10 4.27
N GLU A 76 -8.15 -0.07 4.23
CA GLU A 76 -7.79 -1.16 3.33
C GLU A 76 -7.94 -0.77 1.86
N LYS A 77 -8.99 -0.02 1.49
CA LYS A 77 -9.17 0.51 0.14
C LYS A 77 -8.10 1.54 -0.21
N SER A 78 -7.79 2.46 0.72
CA SER A 78 -6.72 3.46 0.51
C SER A 78 -5.34 2.82 0.35
N TRP A 79 -5.08 1.77 1.12
CA TRP A 79 -3.84 0.99 1.08
C TRP A 79 -3.71 0.20 -0.22
N ARG A 80 -4.79 -0.47 -0.65
CA ARG A 80 -4.86 -1.16 -1.94
C ARG A 80 -4.65 -0.22 -3.11
N MET A 81 -5.29 0.95 -3.13
CA MET A 81 -5.08 1.92 -4.21
C MET A 81 -3.63 2.41 -4.28
N ALA A 82 -2.98 2.66 -3.14
CA ALA A 82 -1.57 3.05 -3.12
C ALA A 82 -0.65 1.94 -3.69
N ALA A 83 -0.91 0.69 -3.32
CA ALA A 83 -0.19 -0.46 -3.85
C ALA A 83 -0.47 -0.69 -5.34
N GLU A 84 -1.71 -0.54 -5.79
CA GLU A 84 -2.10 -0.62 -7.20
C GLU A 84 -1.43 0.46 -8.05
N GLN A 85 -1.40 1.72 -7.57
CA GLN A 85 -0.70 2.82 -8.21
C GLN A 85 0.80 2.53 -8.35
N TYR A 86 1.43 1.98 -7.31
CA TYR A 86 2.82 1.56 -7.39
C TYR A 86 3.01 0.42 -8.40
N SER A 87 2.11 -0.57 -8.42
CA SER A 87 2.19 -1.69 -9.35
C SER A 87 2.03 -1.26 -10.81
N ASN A 88 1.21 -0.26 -11.10
CA ASN A 88 1.03 0.27 -12.47
C ASN A 88 2.29 0.98 -13.00
N LEU A 89 3.19 1.42 -12.12
CA LEU A 89 4.47 2.00 -12.51
C LEU A 89 5.52 0.94 -12.87
N VAL A 90 5.31 -0.31 -12.48
CA VAL A 90 6.23 -1.42 -12.76
C VAL A 90 5.60 -2.33 -13.81
N PRO A 91 6.12 -2.38 -15.05
CA PRO A 91 5.56 -3.25 -16.08
C PRO A 91 5.64 -4.71 -15.65
N ALA A 92 4.60 -5.48 -15.95
CA ALA A 92 4.60 -6.92 -15.75
C ALA A 92 5.77 -7.52 -16.53
N SER A 93 6.68 -8.19 -15.82
CA SER A 93 7.86 -8.81 -16.42
C SER A 93 7.77 -10.32 -16.34
N THR A 94 8.27 -10.97 -17.38
CA THR A 94 8.47 -12.42 -17.40
C THR A 94 9.94 -12.70 -17.34
N GLY A 95 10.32 -13.69 -16.55
CA GLY A 95 11.72 -13.97 -16.35
C GLY A 95 12.00 -15.40 -15.93
N THR A 96 13.29 -15.70 -15.90
CA THR A 96 13.82 -16.94 -15.34
C THR A 96 14.64 -16.62 -14.10
N LEU A 97 14.43 -17.40 -13.05
CA LEU A 97 15.20 -17.36 -11.83
C LEU A 97 16.00 -18.66 -11.74
N SER A 98 17.32 -18.56 -11.79
CA SER A 98 18.21 -19.68 -11.49
C SER A 98 18.73 -19.56 -10.06
N ILE A 99 18.59 -20.65 -9.31
CA ILE A 99 19.12 -20.80 -7.96
C ILE A 99 20.22 -21.86 -8.01
N ASP A 100 21.43 -21.47 -7.64
CA ASP A 100 22.60 -22.35 -7.58
C ASP A 100 23.43 -22.13 -6.30
N GLY A 101 24.53 -22.88 -6.17
CA GLY A 101 25.42 -22.76 -5.00
C GLY A 101 26.16 -21.42 -4.89
N HIS A 102 26.10 -20.56 -5.91
CA HIS A 102 26.76 -19.27 -5.93
C HIS A 102 25.78 -18.11 -5.69
N GLY A 103 24.48 -18.29 -5.94
CA GLY A 103 23.48 -17.28 -5.65
C GLY A 103 22.17 -17.44 -6.41
N LEU A 104 21.50 -16.30 -6.56
CA LEU A 104 20.30 -16.10 -7.36
C LEU A 104 20.66 -15.34 -8.63
N THR A 105 20.24 -15.85 -9.78
CA THR A 105 20.32 -15.13 -11.05
C THR A 105 18.92 -14.96 -11.62
N SER A 106 18.46 -13.72 -11.75
CA SER A 106 17.19 -13.36 -12.36
C SER A 106 17.44 -12.77 -13.74
N THR A 107 16.78 -13.29 -14.76
CA THR A 107 16.82 -12.76 -16.13
C THR A 107 15.42 -12.40 -16.57
N GLY A 108 15.16 -11.13 -16.86
CA GLY A 108 13.87 -10.63 -17.33
C GLY A 108 14.05 -9.39 -18.21
N ASP A 109 13.24 -9.27 -19.27
CA ASP A 109 13.25 -8.14 -20.21
C ASP A 109 14.65 -7.74 -20.75
N GLY A 110 15.51 -8.74 -20.95
CA GLY A 110 16.88 -8.55 -21.43
C GLY A 110 17.90 -8.10 -20.38
N VAL A 111 17.49 -7.94 -19.12
CA VAL A 111 18.37 -7.62 -17.99
C VAL A 111 18.64 -8.89 -17.19
N THR A 112 19.92 -9.14 -16.89
CA THR A 112 20.35 -10.21 -15.97
C THR A 112 20.87 -9.60 -14.68
N THR A 113 20.20 -9.89 -13.58
CA THR A 113 20.59 -9.49 -12.23
C THR A 113 21.11 -10.70 -11.49
N ARG A 114 22.30 -10.57 -10.87
CA ARG A 114 22.90 -11.63 -10.07
C ARG A 114 23.10 -11.17 -8.64
N LEU A 115 22.64 -11.98 -7.70
CA LEU A 115 22.75 -11.75 -6.27
C LEU A 115 23.49 -12.95 -5.65
N ASN A 116 24.66 -12.72 -5.06
CA ASN A 116 25.40 -13.77 -4.35
C ASN A 116 24.78 -14.02 -2.98
N TRP A 117 24.90 -15.24 -2.45
CA TRP A 117 24.37 -15.57 -1.12
C TRP A 117 24.95 -14.72 0.00
N ASP A 118 26.21 -14.28 -0.14
CA ASP A 118 26.85 -13.39 0.83
C ASP A 118 26.20 -12.00 0.92
N ALA A 119 25.45 -11.60 -0.12
CA ALA A 119 24.70 -10.36 -0.17
C ALA A 119 23.23 -10.53 0.26
N VAL A 120 22.79 -11.75 0.55
CA VAL A 120 21.44 -12.03 1.04
C VAL A 120 21.43 -11.87 2.55
N GLU A 121 20.73 -10.85 3.03
CA GLU A 121 20.51 -10.60 4.45
C GLU A 121 19.48 -11.57 5.03
N ALA A 122 18.43 -11.88 4.27
CA ALA A 122 17.35 -12.77 4.72
C ALA A 122 16.58 -13.42 3.58
N VAL A 123 16.10 -14.65 3.83
CA VAL A 123 15.10 -15.34 2.99
C VAL A 123 13.88 -15.65 3.84
N GLU A 124 12.73 -15.12 3.43
CA GLU A 124 11.45 -15.38 4.09
C GLU A 124 10.48 -16.03 3.11
N THR A 125 9.76 -17.05 3.58
CA THR A 125 8.82 -17.82 2.74
C THR A 125 7.43 -17.74 3.31
N THR A 126 6.44 -17.40 2.49
CA THR A 126 5.01 -17.56 2.80
C THR A 126 4.46 -18.80 2.09
N SER A 127 3.16 -19.06 2.23
CA SER A 127 2.48 -20.15 1.54
C SER A 127 2.56 -20.06 0.00
N ASP A 128 2.79 -18.87 -0.51
CA ASP A 128 2.65 -18.51 -1.93
C ASP A 128 3.80 -17.64 -2.48
N HIS A 129 4.66 -17.07 -1.63
CA HIS A 129 5.75 -16.19 -2.05
C HIS A 129 7.07 -16.55 -1.37
N VAL A 130 8.18 -16.24 -2.06
CA VAL A 130 9.53 -16.27 -1.49
C VAL A 130 10.10 -14.87 -1.61
N PHE A 131 10.47 -14.29 -0.46
CA PHE A 131 11.08 -12.98 -0.34
C PHE A 131 12.57 -13.14 -0.05
N VAL A 132 13.40 -12.50 -0.88
CA VAL A 132 14.85 -12.44 -0.68
C VAL A 132 15.22 -10.97 -0.50
N ARG A 133 15.91 -10.65 0.60
CA ARG A 133 16.49 -9.33 0.89
C ARG A 133 18.00 -9.43 0.97
#